data_AF-A0A6P8H6X6-F1
#
_entry.id   AF-A0A6P8H6X6-F1
#
_cell.length_a   1.000
_cell.length_b   1.000
_cell.length_c   1.000
_cell.angle_alpha   90.00
_cell.angle_beta   90.00
_cell.angle_gamma   90.00
#
_symmetry.space_group_name_H-M   'P 1'
#
loop_
_entity.id
_entity.type
_entity.pdbx_description
1 polymer ?
#
loop_
_entity_poly.entity_id
_entity_poly.type
_entity_poly.pdbx_seq_one_letter_code
_entity_poly.pdbx_strand_id
1 'polypeptide(L)'
;MAEEKVPVLAVLVCTLLSTFLPPVLSLSKCSMIDACKASTDKGNINLWPLIETGKPPRFSNIKEEKNKDNTYSWNPCNPWTENASSGTNECKDVAVCLLHVNSGETLYYGVGKANTTRFQLDGGTGDCSITYTGHFISLATQVQINLNCNEDEEGRIDEFIHSQDSEIIKATLHSKYACPLNKNLSTGSVLLIIFFSVLVIYLLGGMLFLKVTRGARGKELLPNYPFWSDLFMLMQEGCVFTVDKVKGLCGGRSTGYQSI
;
A
#
# COMPACT_ATOMS: atom_id res chain seq x y z
N MET A 1 -39.71 45.85 -14.98
CA MET A 1 -38.63 45.60 -13.99
C MET A 1 -38.92 44.26 -13.34
N ALA A 2 -38.38 43.18 -13.91
CA ALA A 2 -38.41 41.86 -13.32
C ALA A 2 -36.98 41.58 -12.82
N GLU A 3 -36.85 41.47 -11.50
CA GLU A 3 -35.57 41.28 -10.81
C GLU A 3 -34.92 39.94 -11.17
N GLU A 4 -33.64 40.07 -11.49
CA GLU A 4 -32.61 39.07 -11.65
C GLU A 4 -32.37 38.29 -10.34
N LYS A 5 -33.11 37.20 -10.12
CA LYS A 5 -32.90 36.28 -8.97
C LYS A 5 -32.32 34.93 -9.39
N VAL A 6 -31.44 34.91 -10.41
CA VAL A 6 -30.73 33.70 -10.85
C VAL A 6 -29.25 34.01 -11.08
N PRO A 7 -28.45 34.23 -10.01
CA PRO A 7 -27.05 33.77 -10.12
C PRO A 7 -26.46 33.16 -8.84
N VAL A 8 -27.11 33.26 -7.67
CA VAL A 8 -26.47 32.82 -6.41
C VAL A 8 -26.57 31.30 -6.19
N LEU A 9 -27.73 30.70 -6.52
CA LEU A 9 -27.95 29.27 -6.33
C LEU A 9 -27.13 28.40 -7.30
N ALA A 10 -26.95 28.86 -8.54
CA ALA A 10 -26.12 28.16 -9.54
C ALA A 10 -24.63 28.20 -9.19
N VAL A 11 -24.15 29.31 -8.62
CA VAL A 11 -22.75 29.44 -8.17
C VAL A 11 -22.48 28.55 -6.95
N LEU A 12 -23.40 28.47 -5.98
CA LEU A 12 -23.28 27.57 -4.83
C LEU A 12 -23.33 26.08 -5.19
N VAL A 13 -24.16 25.71 -6.18
CA VAL A 13 -24.23 24.34 -6.68
C VAL A 13 -22.94 23.96 -7.43
N CYS A 14 -22.36 24.86 -8.23
CA CYS A 14 -21.07 24.63 -8.88
C CYS A 14 -19.89 24.53 -7.91
N THR A 15 -19.88 25.29 -6.81
CA THR A 15 -18.80 25.20 -5.80
C THR A 15 -18.91 23.96 -4.93
N LEU A 16 -20.12 23.42 -4.70
CA LEU A 16 -20.33 22.16 -3.98
C LEU A 16 -20.11 20.91 -4.86
N LEU A 17 -20.30 21.02 -6.19
CA LEU A 17 -20.00 19.93 -7.14
C LEU A 17 -18.51 19.81 -7.48
N SER A 18 -17.74 20.89 -7.36
CA SER A 18 -16.28 20.88 -7.61
C SER A 18 -15.46 20.31 -6.44
N THR A 19 -16.08 20.08 -5.27
CA THR A 19 -15.43 19.45 -4.11
C THR A 19 -15.55 17.91 -4.07
N PHE A 20 -16.09 17.28 -5.11
CA PHE A 20 -16.29 15.82 -5.18
C PHE A 20 -15.37 15.09 -6.17
N LEU A 21 -14.37 15.76 -6.75
CA LEU A 21 -13.32 15.06 -7.48
C LEU A 21 -12.25 14.61 -6.47
N PRO A 22 -11.97 13.29 -6.35
CA PRO A 22 -10.85 12.85 -5.55
C PRO A 22 -9.58 13.52 -6.08
N PRO A 23 -8.67 13.96 -5.19
CA PRO A 23 -7.43 14.57 -5.63
C PRO A 23 -6.67 13.58 -6.52
N VAL A 24 -6.40 13.99 -7.77
CA VAL A 24 -5.62 13.17 -8.70
C VAL A 24 -4.20 13.05 -8.15
N LEU A 25 -3.74 11.81 -7.96
CA LEU A 25 -2.39 11.53 -7.47
C LEU A 25 -1.37 11.80 -8.60
N SER A 26 -0.76 12.99 -8.60
CA SER A 26 0.38 13.29 -9.48
C SER A 26 1.71 13.13 -8.74
N LEU A 27 2.67 12.39 -9.30
CA LEU A 27 3.99 12.10 -8.74
C LEU A 27 5.09 12.87 -9.49
N SER A 28 6.15 13.24 -8.77
CA SER A 28 7.36 13.86 -9.36
C SER A 28 8.55 12.89 -9.43
N LYS A 29 8.43 11.73 -8.77
CA LYS A 29 9.44 10.67 -8.79
C LYS A 29 8.75 9.31 -8.84
N CYS A 30 9.24 8.40 -9.67
CA CYS A 30 8.97 6.98 -9.53
C CYS A 30 10.21 6.17 -9.90
N SER A 31 10.78 5.47 -8.92
CA SER A 31 12.03 4.73 -9.07
C SER A 31 11.89 3.33 -8.50
N MET A 32 12.29 2.33 -9.29
CA MET A 32 12.23 0.93 -8.90
C MET A 32 13.10 0.65 -7.67
N ILE A 33 12.53 -0.03 -6.67
CA ILE A 33 13.25 -0.61 -5.53
C ILE A 33 13.45 -2.11 -5.78
N ASP A 34 12.37 -2.81 -6.12
CA ASP A 34 12.36 -4.22 -6.49
C ASP A 34 11.29 -4.48 -7.58
N ALA A 35 11.07 -5.74 -7.97
CA ALA A 35 10.10 -6.12 -9.02
C ALA A 35 8.65 -5.65 -8.76
N CYS A 36 8.30 -5.32 -7.51
CA CYS A 36 6.96 -4.86 -7.14
C CYS A 36 6.92 -3.69 -6.16
N LYS A 37 8.05 -3.03 -5.96
CA LYS A 37 8.13 -1.82 -5.13
C LYS A 37 8.76 -0.69 -5.90
N ALA A 38 8.17 0.48 -5.75
CA ALA A 38 8.72 1.73 -6.26
C ALA A 38 8.77 2.79 -5.16
N SER A 39 9.84 3.56 -5.14
CA SER A 39 9.98 4.78 -4.35
C SER A 39 9.48 5.96 -5.15
N THR A 40 8.55 6.71 -4.57
CA THR A 40 8.02 7.96 -5.09
C THR A 40 8.31 9.13 -4.15
N ASP A 41 7.97 10.34 -4.57
CA ASP A 41 8.01 11.55 -3.74
C ASP A 41 6.89 11.59 -2.69
N LYS A 42 5.85 10.77 -2.86
CA LYS A 42 4.70 10.66 -1.95
C LYS A 42 4.70 9.37 -1.11
N GLY A 43 5.81 8.62 -1.09
CA GLY A 43 5.93 7.38 -0.31
C GLY A 43 6.37 6.21 -1.18
N ASN A 44 6.15 4.99 -0.70
CA ASN A 44 6.48 3.78 -1.46
C ASN A 44 5.21 3.11 -1.97
N ILE A 45 5.21 2.72 -3.23
CA ILE A 45 4.24 1.81 -3.84
C ILE A 45 4.70 0.39 -3.54
N ASN A 46 3.77 -0.49 -3.15
CA ASN A 46 4.09 -1.89 -2.80
C ASN A 46 3.01 -2.84 -3.30
N LEU A 47 3.27 -3.48 -4.44
CA LEU A 47 2.35 -4.38 -5.12
C LEU A 47 2.44 -5.85 -4.64
N TRP A 48 3.38 -6.20 -3.76
CA TRP A 48 3.54 -7.56 -3.22
C TRP A 48 2.24 -8.18 -2.66
N PRO A 49 1.39 -7.44 -1.93
CA PRO A 49 0.15 -8.01 -1.40
C PRO A 49 -0.83 -8.51 -2.48
N LEU A 50 -0.70 -8.07 -3.74
CA LEU A 50 -1.55 -8.56 -4.84
C LEU A 50 -1.33 -10.03 -5.17
N ILE A 51 -0.18 -10.61 -4.81
CA ILE A 51 0.24 -11.95 -5.22
C ILE A 51 0.37 -12.95 -4.06
N GLU A 52 0.26 -12.51 -2.81
CA GLU A 52 0.47 -13.39 -1.63
C GLU A 52 -0.61 -14.47 -1.45
N THR A 53 -1.75 -14.37 -2.15
CA THR A 53 -2.92 -15.23 -1.91
C THR A 53 -3.44 -15.99 -3.14
N GLY A 54 -2.87 -15.78 -4.33
CA GLY A 54 -3.41 -16.27 -5.60
C GLY A 54 -2.52 -17.27 -6.33
N LYS A 55 -3.14 -18.16 -7.13
CA LYS A 55 -2.43 -18.88 -8.19
C LYS A 55 -2.04 -17.88 -9.28
N PRO A 56 -0.80 -17.88 -9.78
CA PRO A 56 -0.45 -17.06 -10.93
C PRO A 56 -1.12 -17.59 -12.20
N PRO A 57 -1.49 -16.72 -13.15
CA PRO A 57 -1.43 -15.26 -13.05
C PRO A 57 -2.55 -14.68 -12.18
N ARG A 58 -2.25 -13.60 -11.43
CA ARG A 58 -3.25 -12.93 -10.58
C ARG A 58 -4.44 -12.37 -11.38
N PHE A 59 -4.16 -11.84 -12.57
CA PHE A 59 -5.16 -11.30 -13.49
C PHE A 59 -5.11 -12.11 -14.79
N SER A 60 -6.24 -12.68 -15.20
CA SER A 60 -6.33 -13.59 -16.34
C SER A 60 -7.50 -13.24 -17.25
N ASN A 61 -7.41 -13.60 -18.52
CA ASN A 61 -8.49 -13.46 -19.51
C ASN A 61 -8.99 -12.02 -19.69
N ILE A 62 -8.07 -11.05 -19.57
CA ILE A 62 -8.38 -9.63 -19.76
C ILE A 62 -8.42 -9.37 -21.26
N LYS A 63 -9.53 -8.86 -21.77
CA LYS A 63 -9.70 -8.65 -23.21
C LYS A 63 -8.87 -7.47 -23.71
N GLU A 64 -8.49 -7.54 -24.98
CA GLU A 64 -8.08 -6.34 -25.70
C GLU A 64 -9.31 -5.51 -26.09
N GLU A 65 -9.15 -4.19 -26.11
CA GLU A 65 -10.21 -3.24 -26.47
C GLU A 65 -10.67 -3.47 -27.92
N LYS A 66 -9.73 -3.55 -28.86
CA LYS A 66 -10.00 -3.60 -30.31
C LYS A 66 -10.11 -5.01 -30.85
N ASN A 67 -9.17 -5.90 -30.52
CA ASN A 67 -9.17 -7.28 -31.01
C ASN A 67 -9.71 -8.24 -29.94
N LYS A 68 -10.97 -8.66 -30.08
CA LYS A 68 -11.60 -9.56 -29.09
C LYS A 68 -11.07 -11.00 -29.13
N ASP A 69 -10.28 -11.37 -30.14
CA ASP A 69 -9.56 -12.64 -30.19
C ASP A 69 -8.25 -12.63 -29.36
N ASN A 70 -7.84 -11.45 -28.88
CA ASN A 70 -6.70 -11.27 -28.01
C ASN A 70 -7.16 -11.16 -26.55
N THR A 71 -6.54 -11.98 -25.68
CA THR A 71 -6.68 -11.84 -24.24
C THR A 71 -5.33 -11.88 -23.55
N TYR A 72 -5.21 -11.14 -22.46
CA TYR A 72 -3.98 -10.96 -21.71
C TYR A 72 -4.13 -11.53 -20.31
N SER A 73 -3.04 -12.13 -19.85
CA SER A 73 -2.88 -12.60 -18.49
C SER A 73 -1.64 -11.95 -17.90
N TRP A 74 -1.78 -11.35 -16.72
CA TRP A 74 -0.73 -10.62 -16.04
C TRP A 74 -0.58 -11.07 -14.59
N ASN A 75 0.67 -11.31 -14.21
CA ASN A 75 1.07 -11.48 -12.84
C ASN A 75 2.13 -10.43 -12.49
N PRO A 76 1.87 -9.51 -11.55
CA PRO A 76 2.90 -8.63 -11.05
C PRO A 76 3.95 -9.43 -10.25
N CYS A 77 5.17 -8.89 -10.14
CA CYS A 77 6.28 -9.37 -9.29
C CYS A 77 6.88 -10.73 -9.66
N ASN A 78 6.08 -11.80 -9.54
CA ASN A 78 6.55 -13.17 -9.66
C ASN A 78 6.41 -13.66 -11.10
N PRO A 79 7.46 -14.26 -11.67
CA PRO A 79 7.36 -14.93 -12.96
C PRO A 79 6.38 -16.09 -12.86
N TRP A 80 5.72 -16.36 -13.97
CA TRP A 80 4.88 -17.54 -14.12
C TRP A 80 5.04 -18.12 -15.52
N THR A 81 4.65 -19.39 -15.65
CA THR A 81 4.68 -20.11 -16.91
C THR A 81 3.30 -20.66 -17.19
N GLU A 82 2.80 -20.42 -18.40
CA GLU A 82 1.52 -20.93 -18.85
C GLU A 82 1.65 -22.42 -19.18
N ASN A 83 0.71 -23.24 -18.72
CA ASN A 83 0.69 -24.68 -18.96
C ASN A 83 -0.26 -24.99 -20.13
N ALA A 84 0.10 -24.51 -21.32
CA ALA A 84 -0.66 -24.79 -22.53
C ALA A 84 -0.57 -26.28 -22.89
N SER A 85 -1.73 -26.92 -23.05
CA SER A 85 -1.84 -28.35 -23.42
C SER A 85 -1.76 -28.57 -24.95
N SER A 86 -1.83 -27.50 -25.74
CA SER A 86 -1.79 -27.51 -27.21
C SER A 86 -1.40 -26.14 -27.75
N GLY A 87 -0.72 -26.09 -28.90
CA GLY A 87 -0.28 -24.84 -29.57
C GLY A 87 1.17 -24.45 -29.28
N THR A 88 1.63 -23.36 -29.91
CA THR A 88 2.93 -22.74 -29.58
C THR A 88 2.82 -21.99 -28.25
N ASN A 89 3.79 -22.20 -27.36
CA ASN A 89 3.79 -21.56 -26.04
C ASN A 89 5.14 -20.92 -25.69
N GLU A 90 5.17 -19.59 -25.78
CA GLU A 90 6.31 -18.74 -25.45
C GLU A 90 6.19 -18.09 -24.06
N CYS A 91 5.07 -18.33 -23.36
CA CYS A 91 4.78 -17.78 -22.05
C CYS A 91 5.49 -18.57 -20.95
N LYS A 92 6.83 -18.48 -20.95
CA LYS A 92 7.75 -19.05 -19.96
C LYS A 92 8.45 -17.94 -19.19
N ASP A 93 8.38 -17.99 -17.86
CA ASP A 93 8.91 -17.00 -16.92
C ASP A 93 8.51 -15.56 -17.28
N VAL A 94 7.23 -15.40 -17.65
CA VAL A 94 6.64 -14.13 -18.07
C VAL A 94 6.00 -13.41 -16.89
N ALA A 95 5.86 -12.10 -17.02
CA ALA A 95 4.89 -11.32 -16.25
C ALA A 95 3.57 -11.21 -17.01
N VAL A 96 3.64 -10.97 -18.33
CA VAL A 96 2.48 -10.77 -19.21
C VAL A 96 2.52 -11.79 -20.35
N CYS A 97 1.42 -12.53 -20.50
CA CYS A 97 1.19 -13.47 -21.59
C CYS A 97 0.00 -12.99 -22.44
N LEU A 98 0.16 -13.02 -23.76
CA LEU A 98 -0.92 -12.79 -24.72
C LEU A 98 -1.38 -14.12 -25.28
N LEU A 99 -2.68 -14.37 -25.18
CA LEU A 99 -3.40 -15.45 -25.84
C LEU A 99 -4.07 -14.89 -27.09
N HIS A 100 -3.71 -15.45 -28.25
CA HIS A 100 -4.33 -15.12 -29.53
C HIS A 100 -5.07 -16.35 -30.05
N VAL A 101 -6.36 -16.20 -30.37
CA VAL A 101 -7.15 -17.25 -30.99
C VAL A 101 -7.17 -17.05 -32.50
N ASN A 102 -6.66 -18.04 -33.24
CA ASN A 102 -6.68 -18.04 -34.70
C ASN A 102 -7.38 -19.30 -35.20
N SER A 103 -8.55 -19.13 -35.81
CA SER A 103 -9.28 -20.21 -36.50
C SER A 103 -9.48 -21.49 -35.65
N GLY A 104 -9.62 -21.34 -34.34
CA GLY A 104 -9.80 -22.45 -33.38
C GLY A 104 -8.51 -22.96 -32.73
N GLU A 105 -7.34 -22.53 -33.19
CA GLU A 105 -6.06 -22.74 -32.50
C GLU A 105 -5.75 -21.60 -31.53
N THR A 106 -5.15 -21.95 -30.41
CA THR A 106 -4.75 -21.00 -29.37
C THR A 106 -3.24 -20.87 -29.34
N LEU A 107 -2.74 -19.65 -29.53
CA LEU A 107 -1.31 -19.33 -29.56
C LEU A 107 -0.96 -18.44 -28.36
N TYR A 108 0.17 -18.74 -27.71
CA TYR A 108 0.59 -18.05 -26.48
C TYR A 108 1.92 -17.33 -26.70
N TYR A 109 1.90 -16.01 -26.56
CA TYR A 109 3.05 -15.13 -26.80
C TYR A 109 3.51 -14.44 -25.51
N GLY A 110 4.82 -14.54 -25.24
CA GLY A 110 5.45 -13.94 -24.06
C GLY A 110 5.75 -12.46 -24.26
N VAL A 111 4.70 -11.63 -24.33
CA VAL A 111 4.80 -10.19 -24.64
C VAL A 111 5.44 -9.33 -23.54
N GLY A 112 5.59 -9.87 -22.32
CA GLY A 112 6.33 -9.21 -21.23
C GLY A 112 7.05 -10.20 -20.32
N LYS A 113 8.39 -10.20 -20.34
CA LYS A 113 9.23 -11.05 -19.50
C LYS A 113 9.38 -10.47 -18.09
N ALA A 114 9.26 -11.31 -17.06
CA ALA A 114 9.28 -10.83 -15.67
C ALA A 114 10.63 -10.21 -15.25
N ASN A 115 11.75 -10.70 -15.80
CA ASN A 115 13.09 -10.18 -15.50
C ASN A 115 13.37 -8.78 -16.11
N THR A 116 12.51 -8.30 -17.00
CA THR A 116 12.66 -6.99 -17.66
C THR A 116 11.92 -5.86 -16.93
N THR A 117 11.25 -6.17 -15.81
CA THR A 117 10.44 -5.23 -15.03
C THR A 117 11.15 -3.90 -14.77
N ARG A 118 10.49 -2.79 -15.06
CA ARG A 118 10.92 -1.43 -14.68
C ARG A 118 9.73 -0.63 -14.16
N PHE A 119 10.02 0.41 -13.37
CA PHE A 119 9.05 1.45 -13.04
C PHE A 119 9.44 2.73 -13.75
N GLN A 120 8.47 3.40 -14.37
CA GLN A 120 8.66 4.62 -15.15
C GLN A 120 7.63 5.67 -14.75
N LEU A 121 8.10 6.90 -14.59
CA LEU A 121 7.26 8.06 -14.39
C LEU A 121 6.94 8.70 -15.75
N ASP A 122 5.67 8.97 -16.02
CA ASP A 122 5.28 9.87 -17.10
C ASP A 122 5.49 11.31 -16.62
N GLY A 123 6.44 12.03 -17.22
CA GLY A 123 6.77 13.40 -16.83
C GLY A 123 5.68 14.43 -17.16
N GLY A 124 4.71 14.08 -18.01
CA GLY A 124 3.59 14.96 -18.38
C GLY A 124 2.41 14.83 -17.42
N THR A 125 2.02 13.61 -17.07
CA THR A 125 0.87 13.36 -16.18
C THR A 125 1.26 13.19 -14.71
N GLY A 126 2.51 12.79 -14.44
CA GLY A 126 2.98 12.38 -13.13
C GLY A 126 2.52 10.97 -12.74
N ASP A 127 2.07 10.18 -13.71
CA ASP A 127 1.66 8.80 -13.47
C ASP A 127 2.87 7.87 -13.34
N CYS A 128 2.83 6.94 -12.38
CA CYS A 128 3.81 5.87 -12.33
C CYS A 128 3.27 4.61 -13.02
N SER A 129 4.08 4.01 -13.88
CA SER A 129 3.76 2.78 -14.58
C SER A 129 4.82 1.71 -14.32
N ILE A 130 4.39 0.45 -14.33
CA ILE A 130 5.26 -0.72 -14.36
C ILE A 130 5.34 -1.22 -15.81
N THR A 131 6.56 -1.42 -16.31
CA THR A 131 6.80 -1.80 -17.70
C THR A 131 7.57 -3.10 -17.82
N TYR A 132 7.31 -3.83 -18.91
CA TYR A 132 7.93 -5.08 -19.27
C TYR A 132 8.26 -5.08 -20.76
N THR A 133 9.32 -5.77 -21.16
CA THR A 133 9.64 -6.02 -22.56
C THR A 133 9.52 -7.50 -22.87
N GLY A 134 9.12 -7.80 -24.10
CA GLY A 134 8.95 -9.16 -24.59
C GLY A 134 8.83 -9.13 -26.10
N HIS A 135 8.27 -10.20 -26.67
CA HIS A 135 8.09 -10.29 -28.11
C HIS A 135 6.69 -10.78 -28.46
N PHE A 136 6.20 -10.32 -29.61
CA PHE A 136 5.03 -10.86 -30.29
C PHE A 136 5.47 -11.29 -31.69
N ILE A 137 5.47 -12.59 -31.95
CA ILE A 137 6.03 -13.18 -33.17
C ILE A 137 7.52 -12.81 -33.28
N SER A 138 7.90 -11.86 -34.13
CA SER A 138 9.28 -11.41 -34.33
C SER A 138 9.51 -9.95 -33.95
N LEU A 139 8.50 -9.32 -33.34
CA LEU A 139 8.45 -7.90 -33.05
C LEU A 139 8.62 -7.66 -31.54
N ALA A 140 9.32 -6.58 -31.17
CA ALA A 140 9.70 -6.31 -29.80
C ALA A 140 8.61 -5.50 -29.10
N THR A 141 7.90 -6.12 -28.18
CA THR A 141 6.79 -5.49 -27.48
C THR A 141 7.22 -4.81 -26.19
N GLN A 142 6.56 -3.72 -25.85
CA GLN A 142 6.63 -3.08 -24.54
C GLN A 142 5.25 -3.04 -23.90
N VAL A 143 5.08 -3.71 -22.77
CA VAL A 143 3.85 -3.63 -21.98
C VAL A 143 4.03 -2.56 -20.92
N GLN A 144 3.09 -1.61 -20.84
CA GLN A 144 3.05 -0.53 -19.87
C GLN A 144 1.74 -0.59 -19.08
N ILE A 145 1.84 -0.84 -17.78
CA ILE A 145 0.68 -0.89 -16.88
C ILE A 145 0.73 0.34 -15.99
N ASN A 146 -0.22 1.25 -16.19
CA ASN A 146 -0.37 2.43 -15.35
C ASN A 146 -0.87 2.05 -13.96
N LEU A 147 -0.29 2.63 -12.91
CA LEU A 147 -0.63 2.34 -11.52
C LEU A 147 -1.56 3.44 -11.00
N ASN A 148 -2.88 3.21 -11.12
CA ASN A 148 -3.87 4.10 -10.56
C ASN A 148 -4.13 3.77 -9.08
N CYS A 149 -3.89 4.75 -8.21
CA CYS A 149 -4.20 4.65 -6.79
C CYS A 149 -5.71 4.71 -6.59
N ASN A 150 -6.28 3.62 -6.07
CA ASN A 150 -7.67 3.54 -5.69
C ASN A 150 -7.80 2.77 -4.37
N GLU A 151 -8.06 3.49 -3.27
CA GLU A 151 -8.08 2.90 -1.92
C GLU A 151 -9.21 1.87 -1.72
N ASP A 152 -10.26 1.94 -2.52
CA ASP A 152 -11.45 1.07 -2.40
C ASP A 152 -11.27 -0.29 -3.08
N GLU A 153 -10.26 -0.43 -3.94
CA GLU A 153 -10.06 -1.62 -4.76
C GLU A 153 -8.83 -2.41 -4.34
N GLU A 154 -8.99 -3.73 -4.19
CA GLU A 154 -7.83 -4.60 -3.96
C GLU A 154 -6.96 -4.68 -5.21
N GLY A 155 -7.57 -4.89 -6.38
CA GLY A 155 -6.89 -4.94 -7.67
C GLY A 155 -7.87 -5.22 -8.80
N ARG A 156 -8.01 -4.28 -9.73
CA ARG A 156 -8.69 -4.45 -11.03
C ARG A 156 -7.78 -3.97 -12.14
N ILE A 157 -7.74 -4.69 -13.25
CA ILE A 157 -7.08 -4.26 -14.49
C ILE A 157 -8.15 -3.92 -15.52
N ASP A 158 -7.99 -2.78 -16.20
CA ASP A 158 -8.81 -2.40 -17.35
C ASP A 158 -8.44 -3.22 -18.61
N GLU A 159 -9.27 -3.14 -19.66
CA GLU A 159 -8.95 -3.80 -20.94
C GLU A 159 -7.60 -3.32 -21.49
N PHE A 160 -6.87 -4.24 -22.14
CA PHE A 160 -5.60 -3.90 -22.77
C PHE A 160 -5.82 -3.13 -24.07
N ILE A 161 -5.00 -2.10 -24.29
CA ILE A 161 -5.01 -1.27 -25.48
C ILE A 161 -3.70 -1.47 -26.21
N HIS A 162 -3.76 -2.06 -27.40
CA HIS A 162 -2.59 -2.22 -28.25
C HIS A 162 -2.50 -1.06 -29.26
N SER A 163 -1.42 -0.29 -29.20
CA SER A 163 -1.11 0.75 -30.18
C SER A 163 -0.38 0.13 -31.38
N GLN A 164 -1.08 0.00 -32.51
CA GLN A 164 -0.52 -0.58 -33.74
C GLN A 164 0.68 0.23 -34.29
N ASP A 165 0.79 1.51 -33.94
CA ASP A 165 1.84 2.41 -34.43
C ASP A 165 3.15 2.33 -33.61
N SER A 166 3.13 1.72 -32.41
CA SER A 166 4.27 1.78 -31.48
C SER A 166 4.66 0.45 -30.82
N GLU A 167 3.94 -0.65 -31.08
CA GLU A 167 4.11 -1.96 -30.39
C GLU A 167 4.04 -1.86 -28.85
N ILE A 168 3.46 -0.76 -28.36
CA ILE A 168 3.20 -0.52 -26.95
C ILE A 168 1.80 -1.05 -26.61
N ILE A 169 1.77 -1.91 -25.61
CA ILE A 169 0.57 -2.54 -25.07
C ILE A 169 0.31 -1.87 -23.71
N LYS A 170 -0.81 -1.16 -23.56
CA LYS A 170 -1.14 -0.40 -22.35
C LYS A 170 -2.30 -1.01 -21.59
N ALA A 171 -2.27 -0.92 -20.26
CA ALA A 171 -3.41 -1.20 -19.39
C ALA A 171 -3.31 -0.33 -18.13
N THR A 172 -4.38 -0.28 -17.34
CA THR A 172 -4.40 0.45 -16.06
C THR A 172 -4.79 -0.50 -14.93
N LEU A 173 -3.95 -0.57 -13.90
CA LEU A 173 -4.25 -1.24 -12.64
C LEU A 173 -4.86 -0.21 -11.68
N HIS A 174 -6.04 -0.52 -11.15
CA HIS A 174 -6.68 0.18 -10.04
C HIS A 174 -6.46 -0.65 -8.77
N SER A 175 -5.75 -0.09 -7.80
CA SER A 175 -5.47 -0.81 -6.55
C SER A 175 -5.07 0.12 -5.42
N LYS A 176 -5.44 -0.23 -4.20
CA LYS A 176 -4.95 0.42 -2.97
C LYS A 176 -3.45 0.21 -2.78
N TYR A 177 -2.89 -0.83 -3.37
CA TYR A 177 -1.45 -1.14 -3.32
C TYR A 177 -0.63 -0.28 -4.29
N ALA A 178 -1.29 0.37 -5.27
CA ALA A 178 -0.70 1.40 -6.12
C ALA A 178 -0.61 2.77 -5.41
N CYS A 179 -1.28 2.94 -4.27
CA CYS A 179 -1.20 4.16 -3.48
C CYS A 179 0.15 4.26 -2.75
N PRO A 180 0.89 5.36 -2.91
CA PRO A 180 2.12 5.59 -2.17
C PRO A 180 1.84 5.66 -0.67
N LEU A 181 2.34 4.67 0.07
CA LEU A 181 2.26 4.66 1.52
C LEU A 181 3.44 5.47 2.06
N ASN A 182 3.14 6.66 2.57
CA ASN A 182 4.06 7.34 3.47
C ASN A 182 4.06 6.58 4.80
N LYS A 183 5.21 6.04 5.19
CA LYS A 183 5.47 5.70 6.60
C LYS A 183 5.65 6.98 7.40
N ASN A 184 4.65 7.86 7.41
CA ASN A 184 4.60 8.93 8.38
C ASN A 184 4.30 8.29 9.73
N LEU A 185 5.06 8.69 10.75
CA LEU A 185 4.80 8.25 12.12
C LEU A 185 3.34 8.55 12.46
N SER A 186 2.65 7.58 13.05
CA SER A 186 1.30 7.83 13.56
C SER A 186 1.33 9.05 14.49
N THR A 187 0.31 9.90 14.42
CA THR A 187 0.17 11.06 15.32
C THR A 187 0.36 10.65 16.78
N GLY A 188 -0.11 9.46 17.17
CA GLY A 188 0.10 8.91 18.51
C GLY A 188 1.59 8.68 18.83
N SER A 189 2.36 8.12 17.90
CA SER A 189 3.81 7.92 18.06
C SER A 189 4.56 9.24 18.20
N VAL A 190 4.18 10.26 17.41
CA VAL A 190 4.76 11.61 17.50
C VAL A 190 4.49 12.21 18.88
N LEU A 191 3.25 12.13 19.36
CA LEU A 191 2.88 12.60 20.70
C LEU A 191 3.65 11.88 21.81
N LEU A 192 3.82 10.56 21.72
CA LEU A 192 4.61 9.80 22.68
C LEU A 192 6.07 10.22 22.71
N ILE A 193 6.70 10.39 21.53
CA ILE A 193 8.10 10.84 21.43
C ILE A 193 8.26 12.21 22.09
N ILE A 194 7.36 13.16 21.81
CA ILE A 194 7.39 14.50 22.42
C ILE A 194 7.22 14.39 23.94
N PHE A 195 6.23 13.64 24.41
CA PHE A 195 5.94 13.46 25.83
C PHE A 195 7.15 12.91 26.59
N PHE A 196 7.73 11.81 26.13
CA PHE A 196 8.90 11.20 26.80
C PHE A 196 10.13 12.10 26.74
N SER A 197 10.34 12.83 25.65
CA SER A 197 11.45 13.79 25.53
C SER A 197 11.33 14.91 26.57
N VAL A 198 10.14 15.51 26.71
CA VAL A 198 9.87 16.54 27.72
C VAL A 198 9.99 15.97 29.13
N LEU A 199 9.49 14.76 29.36
CA LEU A 199 9.57 14.07 30.65
C LEU A 199 11.03 13.86 31.10
N VAL A 200 11.91 13.40 30.20
CA VAL A 200 13.34 13.22 30.49
C VAL A 200 14.00 14.54 30.86
N ILE A 201 13.73 15.61 30.10
CA ILE A 201 14.27 16.94 30.38
C ILE A 201 13.78 17.44 31.75
N TYR A 202 12.50 17.25 32.06
CA TYR A 202 11.91 17.63 33.34
C TYR A 202 12.56 16.87 34.51
N LEU A 203 12.73 15.55 34.40
CA LEU A 203 13.32 14.73 35.45
C LEU A 203 14.80 15.06 35.65
N LEU A 204 15.61 15.05 34.59
CA LEU A 204 17.05 15.30 34.69
C LEU A 204 17.35 16.75 35.09
N GLY A 205 16.68 17.72 34.45
CA GLY A 205 16.83 19.14 34.74
C GLY A 205 16.36 19.49 36.15
N GLY A 206 15.21 18.95 36.55
CA GLY A 206 14.68 19.14 37.91
C GLY A 206 15.55 18.48 38.97
N MET A 207 16.06 17.27 38.75
CA MET A 207 17.01 16.61 39.65
C MET A 207 18.30 17.44 39.82
N LEU A 208 18.86 17.93 38.71
CA LEU A 208 20.05 18.78 38.75
C LEU A 208 19.78 20.08 39.50
N PHE A 209 18.65 20.73 39.21
CA PHE A 209 18.25 21.96 39.89
C PHE A 209 18.09 21.76 41.39
N LEU A 210 17.38 20.72 41.84
CA LEU A 210 17.18 20.41 43.26
C LEU A 210 18.49 20.05 43.96
N LYS A 211 19.39 19.33 43.27
CA LYS A 211 20.71 18.97 43.80
C LYS A 211 21.60 20.20 44.02
N VAL A 212 21.68 21.08 43.02
CA VAL A 212 22.61 22.22 43.02
C VAL A 212 22.09 23.36 43.88
N THR A 213 20.80 23.69 43.78
CA THR A 213 20.24 24.86 44.48
C THR A 213 19.77 24.56 45.89
N ARG A 214 19.21 23.36 46.13
CA ARG A 214 18.61 22.99 47.41
C ARG A 214 19.41 21.97 48.21
N GLY A 215 20.51 21.46 47.66
CA GLY A 215 21.35 20.45 48.31
C GLY A 215 20.61 19.13 48.58
N ALA A 216 19.49 18.88 47.88
CA ALA A 216 18.63 17.73 48.10
C ALA A 216 19.39 16.41 47.91
N ARG A 217 19.06 15.41 48.73
CA ARG A 217 19.70 14.07 48.69
C ARG A 217 18.64 12.98 48.72
N GLY A 218 18.96 11.84 48.11
CA GLY A 218 18.06 10.68 48.10
C GLY A 218 16.76 10.96 47.35
N LYS A 219 15.61 10.63 47.97
CA LYS A 219 14.28 10.69 47.34
C LYS A 219 13.80 12.12 47.02
N GLU A 220 14.36 13.12 47.70
CA GLU A 220 14.05 14.54 47.48
C GLU A 220 14.65 15.10 46.18
N LEU A 221 15.53 14.35 45.51
CA LEU A 221 16.05 14.73 44.20
C LEU A 221 14.97 14.65 43.11
N LEU A 222 13.97 13.79 43.25
CA LEU A 222 12.93 13.63 42.25
C LEU A 222 11.96 14.81 42.31
N PRO A 223 11.82 15.60 41.23
CA PRO A 223 10.87 16.71 41.19
C PRO A 223 9.45 16.19 41.40
N ASN A 224 8.67 16.81 42.30
CA ASN A 224 7.32 16.36 42.65
C ASN A 224 7.24 14.87 43.04
N TYR A 225 8.18 14.40 43.87
CA TYR A 225 8.24 12.99 44.31
C TYR A 225 6.89 12.35 44.69
N PRO A 226 6.01 12.98 45.49
CA PRO A 226 4.73 12.36 45.88
C PRO A 226 3.89 11.96 44.66
N PHE A 227 3.77 12.85 43.67
CA PHE A 227 3.03 12.56 42.44
C PHE A 227 3.59 11.34 41.69
N TRP A 228 4.91 11.27 41.51
CA TRP A 228 5.54 10.15 40.79
C TRP A 228 5.46 8.85 41.58
N SER A 229 5.66 8.92 42.89
CA SER A 229 5.54 7.79 43.80
C SER A 229 4.14 7.19 43.73
N ASP A 230 3.10 8.04 43.80
CA ASP A 230 1.70 7.62 43.71
C ASP A 230 1.38 7.05 42.33
N LEU A 231 1.86 7.70 41.26
CA LEU A 231 1.66 7.23 39.89
C LEU A 231 2.26 5.83 39.67
N PHE A 232 3.49 5.58 40.13
CA PHE A 232 4.12 4.27 39.99
C PHE A 232 3.47 3.19 40.87
N MET A 233 2.99 3.55 42.06
CA MET A 233 2.19 2.64 42.89
C MET A 233 0.90 2.24 42.19
N LEU A 234 0.17 3.21 41.62
CA LEU A 234 -1.06 2.95 40.85
C LEU A 234 -0.79 2.05 39.63
N MET A 235 0.33 2.27 38.92
CA MET A 235 0.72 1.40 37.81
C MET A 235 1.00 -0.04 38.27
N GLN A 236 1.73 -0.21 39.39
CA GLN A 236 2.03 -1.52 39.95
C GLN A 236 0.74 -2.26 40.34
N GLU A 237 -0.20 -1.58 40.99
CA GLU A 237 -1.49 -2.16 41.36
C GLU A 237 -2.30 -2.59 40.14
N GLY A 238 -2.32 -1.77 39.08
CA GLY A 238 -2.99 -2.12 37.82
C GLY A 238 -2.37 -3.34 37.12
N CYS A 239 -1.04 -3.48 37.16
CA CYS A 239 -0.35 -4.65 36.63
C CYS A 239 -0.69 -5.92 37.40
N VAL A 240 -0.66 -5.88 38.74
CA VAL A 240 -0.99 -7.03 39.60
C VAL A 240 -2.43 -7.47 39.35
N PHE A 241 -3.39 -6.55 39.36
CA PHE A 241 -4.79 -6.84 39.07
C PHE A 241 -4.98 -7.53 37.72
N THR A 242 -4.31 -7.02 36.68
CA THR A 242 -4.39 -7.58 35.33
C THR A 242 -3.83 -9.01 35.29
N VAL A 243 -2.66 -9.23 35.89
CA VAL A 243 -2.02 -10.54 35.97
C VAL A 243 -2.89 -11.54 36.73
N ASP A 244 -3.48 -11.14 37.84
CA ASP A 244 -4.35 -12.00 38.65
C ASP A 244 -5.63 -12.37 37.91
N LYS A 245 -6.22 -11.43 37.15
CA LYS A 245 -7.36 -11.73 36.28
C LYS A 245 -7.01 -12.67 35.14
N VAL A 246 -5.89 -12.45 34.44
CA VAL A 246 -5.44 -13.34 33.37
C VAL A 246 -5.13 -14.74 33.90
N LYS A 247 -4.47 -14.84 35.06
CA LYS A 247 -4.24 -16.13 35.74
C LYS A 247 -5.53 -16.81 36.15
N GLY A 248 -6.54 -16.08 36.62
CA GLY A 248 -7.86 -16.64 36.94
C GLY A 248 -8.65 -17.12 35.72
N LEU A 249 -8.38 -16.58 34.53
CA LEU A 249 -8.98 -17.01 33.27
C LEU A 249 -8.26 -18.21 32.65
N CYS A 250 -6.93 -18.31 32.80
CA CYS A 250 -6.13 -19.43 32.30
C CYS A 250 -6.02 -20.60 33.29
N GLY A 251 -6.21 -20.35 34.59
CA GLY A 251 -6.18 -21.33 35.67
C GLY A 251 -7.55 -21.94 35.90
N GLY A 252 -7.89 -22.95 35.10
CA GLY A 252 -9.10 -23.76 35.27
C GLY A 252 -9.26 -24.25 36.72
N ARG A 253 -10.46 -24.03 37.23
CA ARG A 253 -11.03 -24.51 38.49
C ARG A 253 -10.68 -25.99 38.74
N SER A 254 -9.72 -26.28 39.62
CA SER A 254 -9.60 -27.60 40.27
C SER A 254 -9.94 -27.48 41.75
N THR A 255 -11.23 -27.51 42.07
CA THR A 255 -11.69 -27.75 43.45
C THR A 255 -12.26 -29.17 43.49
N GLY A 256 -11.39 -30.13 43.78
CA GLY A 256 -11.74 -31.51 44.09
C GLY A 256 -12.01 -31.68 45.59
N TYR A 257 -13.08 -32.42 45.89
CA TYR A 257 -13.58 -32.87 47.19
C TYR A 257 -12.57 -32.99 48.36
N GLN A 258 -13.00 -32.57 49.55
CA GLN A 258 -12.90 -33.43 50.73
C GLN A 258 -14.21 -33.43 51.53
N SER A 259 -14.83 -34.60 51.57
CA SER A 259 -15.71 -35.07 52.64
C SER A 259 -14.85 -35.75 53.70
N ILE A 260 -14.94 -35.29 54.95
CA ILE A 260 -15.41 -35.97 56.18
C ILE A 260 -15.45 -34.87 57.26
#